data_AF-A0A7K0WDR4-F1
#
_entry.id   AF-A0A7K0WDR4-F1
#
_cell.length_a   1.000
_cell.length_b   1.000
_cell.length_c   1.000
_cell.angle_alpha   90.00
_cell.angle_beta   90.00
_cell.angle_gamma   90.00
#
_symmetry.space_group_name_H-M   'P 1'
#
loop_
_entity.id
_entity.type
_entity.pdbx_description
1 polymer ?
#
loop_
_entity_poly.entity_id
_entity_poly.type
_entity_poly.pdbx_seq_one_letter_code
_entity_poly.pdbx_strand_id
1 'polypeptide(L)'
;HAIVAATSGLLEIMDDKELQGVMAHEMAHVKNYDIRVSTIVFGLVSAIGLLADFAIRMAFYSNFNRDSRDGNAAAIQLAFWAVGIVAAIIAWLIGPLVSAAVSRQREYLADATSVDMTRYPEGLASALDKLGQYGRPMRRPSKSMAHMYISDPVKPGFVERMFSTHPPIGARIERLKKMGGAF
;
A
#
# COMPACT_ATOMS: atom_id res chain seq x y z
N HIS A 1 0.36 16.97 -13.98
CA HIS A 1 -0.33 16.22 -15.05
C HIS A 1 -0.34 14.75 -14.66
N ALA A 2 -1.46 14.05 -14.85
CA ALA A 2 -1.57 12.61 -14.65
C ALA A 2 -2.06 11.99 -15.97
N ILE A 3 -1.60 10.78 -16.27
CA ILE A 3 -1.97 10.05 -17.48
C ILE A 3 -2.59 8.74 -17.01
N VAL A 4 -3.80 8.44 -17.49
CA VAL A 4 -4.48 7.16 -17.26
C VAL A 4 -4.53 6.44 -18.59
N ALA A 5 -4.10 5.17 -18.61
CA ALA A 5 -4.06 4.34 -19.81
C ALA A 5 -4.78 3.01 -19.56
N ALA A 6 -5.53 2.53 -20.55
CA ALA A 6 -6.14 1.21 -20.55
C ALA A 6 -5.30 0.26 -21.40
N THR A 7 -5.12 -0.98 -20.93
CA THR A 7 -4.43 -2.02 -21.71
C THR A 7 -5.36 -2.61 -22.77
N SER A 8 -4.81 -3.10 -23.88
CA SER A 8 -5.61 -3.73 -24.93
C SER A 8 -6.43 -4.91 -24.42
N GLY A 9 -5.85 -5.73 -23.52
CA GLY A 9 -6.57 -6.85 -22.90
C GLY A 9 -7.72 -6.41 -21.99
N LEU A 10 -7.61 -5.24 -21.35
CA LEU A 10 -8.72 -4.67 -20.57
C LEU A 10 -9.87 -4.20 -21.49
N LEU A 11 -9.52 -3.57 -22.62
CA LEU A 11 -10.49 -3.14 -23.63
C LEU A 11 -11.21 -4.32 -24.32
N GLU A 12 -10.56 -5.49 -24.41
CA GLU A 12 -11.17 -6.69 -25.00
C GLU A 12 -12.19 -7.39 -24.09
N ILE A 13 -12.04 -7.27 -22.76
CA ILE A 13 -12.87 -8.01 -21.79
C ILE A 13 -13.97 -7.16 -21.15
N MET A 14 -13.81 -5.83 -21.15
CA MET A 14 -14.74 -4.91 -20.51
C MET A 14 -15.71 -4.29 -21.50
N ASP A 15 -16.95 -4.11 -21.08
CA ASP A 15 -17.90 -3.24 -21.78
C ASP A 15 -17.67 -1.76 -21.43
N ASP A 16 -18.36 -0.86 -22.13
CA ASP A 16 -18.21 0.59 -21.95
C ASP A 16 -18.52 1.05 -20.51
N LYS A 17 -19.50 0.42 -19.83
CA LYS A 17 -19.90 0.81 -18.46
C LYS A 17 -18.88 0.33 -17.44
N GLU A 18 -18.35 -0.86 -17.62
CA GLU A 18 -17.27 -1.43 -16.81
C GLU A 18 -15.99 -0.63 -16.98
N LEU A 19 -15.60 -0.35 -18.23
CA LEU A 19 -14.44 0.46 -18.55
C LEU A 19 -14.59 1.87 -17.98
N GLN A 20 -15.76 2.49 -18.11
CA GLN A 20 -16.04 3.79 -17.50
C GLN A 20 -15.89 3.75 -15.97
N GLY A 21 -16.36 2.68 -15.32
CA GLY A 21 -16.18 2.46 -13.88
C GLY A 21 -14.70 2.36 -13.47
N VAL A 22 -13.91 1.59 -14.20
CA VAL A 22 -12.47 1.41 -13.94
C VAL A 22 -11.70 2.70 -14.22
N MET A 23 -11.96 3.37 -15.34
CA MET A 23 -11.31 4.64 -15.67
C MET A 23 -11.65 5.74 -14.65
N ALA A 24 -12.89 5.75 -14.13
CA ALA A 24 -13.28 6.65 -13.06
C ALA A 24 -12.58 6.33 -11.73
N HIS A 25 -12.31 5.05 -11.44
CA HIS A 25 -11.51 4.63 -10.28
C HIS A 25 -10.06 5.12 -10.38
N GLU A 26 -9.42 4.94 -11.54
CA GLU A 26 -8.07 5.46 -11.76
C GLU A 26 -8.00 6.99 -11.71
N MET A 27 -9.01 7.66 -12.26
CA MET A 27 -9.14 9.11 -12.14
C MET A 27 -9.36 9.55 -10.68
N ALA A 28 -10.05 8.74 -9.88
CA ALA A 28 -10.24 9.01 -8.45
C ALA A 28 -8.92 9.00 -7.68
N HIS A 29 -7.99 8.09 -7.98
CA HIS A 29 -6.65 8.10 -7.38
C HIS A 29 -5.90 9.42 -7.63
N VAL A 30 -6.04 9.96 -8.84
CA VAL A 30 -5.48 11.26 -9.20
C VAL A 30 -6.17 12.38 -8.42
N LYS A 31 -7.50 12.39 -8.39
CA LYS A 31 -8.31 13.40 -7.69
C LYS A 31 -8.06 13.41 -6.18
N ASN A 32 -7.88 12.24 -5.58
CA ASN A 32 -7.69 12.06 -4.14
C ASN A 32 -6.23 12.23 -3.68
N TYR A 33 -5.32 12.52 -4.61
CA TYR A 33 -3.88 12.71 -4.38
C TYR A 33 -3.23 11.51 -3.69
N ASP A 34 -3.60 10.29 -4.09
CA ASP A 34 -3.19 9.08 -3.39
C ASP A 34 -1.68 8.87 -3.44
N ILE A 35 -1.02 9.21 -4.56
CA ILE A 35 0.44 9.21 -4.67
C ILE A 35 1.07 10.12 -3.61
N ARG A 36 0.54 11.34 -3.42
CA ARG A 36 1.06 12.28 -2.42
C ARG A 36 0.96 11.70 -1.01
N VAL A 37 -0.17 11.07 -0.70
CA VAL A 37 -0.43 10.50 0.63
C VAL A 37 0.51 9.33 0.87
N SER A 38 0.66 8.42 -0.10
CA SER A 38 1.58 7.30 -0.02
C SER A 38 3.03 7.75 0.11
N THR A 39 3.45 8.82 -0.58
CA THR A 39 4.79 9.41 -0.43
C THR A 39 5.01 9.99 0.97
N ILE A 40 4.02 10.69 1.54
CA ILE A 40 4.10 11.22 2.91
C ILE A 40 4.22 10.08 3.92
N VAL A 41 3.37 9.04 3.81
CA VAL A 41 3.42 7.88 4.71
C VAL A 41 4.77 7.16 4.60
N PHE A 42 5.25 6.93 3.37
CA PHE A 42 6.56 6.34 3.13
C PHE A 42 7.68 7.18 3.74
N GLY A 43 7.63 8.51 3.57
CA GLY A 43 8.61 9.44 4.14
C GLY A 43 8.63 9.39 5.67
N LEU A 44 7.45 9.36 6.32
CA LEU A 44 7.34 9.27 7.77
C LEU A 44 7.88 7.94 8.32
N VAL A 45 7.50 6.81 7.70
CA VAL A 45 8.02 5.49 8.08
C VAL A 45 9.53 5.42 7.89
N SER A 46 10.04 5.95 6.78
CA SER A 46 11.49 6.00 6.51
C SER A 46 12.23 6.90 7.50
N ALA A 47 11.67 8.05 7.87
CA ALA A 47 12.26 8.95 8.85
C ALA A 47 12.37 8.28 10.23
N ILE A 48 11.35 7.54 10.67
CA ILE A 48 11.40 6.77 11.92
C ILE A 48 12.50 5.71 11.86
N GLY A 49 12.60 4.98 10.74
CA GLY A 49 13.66 3.98 10.53
C GLY A 49 15.07 4.60 10.57
N LEU A 50 15.25 5.77 9.93
CA LEU A 50 16.52 6.49 9.95
C LEU A 50 16.87 7.00 11.35
N LEU A 51 15.91 7.50 12.12
CA LEU A 51 16.14 7.93 13.51
C LEU A 51 16.49 6.74 14.41
N ALA A 52 15.86 5.59 14.20
CA ALA A 52 16.18 4.36 14.92
C ALA A 52 17.61 3.87 14.59
N ASP A 53 17.97 3.80 13.31
CA ASP A 53 19.31 3.44 12.86
C ASP A 53 20.37 4.44 13.38
N PHE A 54 20.07 5.74 13.35
CA PHE A 54 20.94 6.77 13.90
C PHE A 54 21.14 6.58 15.41
N ALA A 55 20.08 6.30 16.18
CA ALA A 55 20.18 6.07 17.62
C ALA A 55 21.03 4.83 17.95
N ILE A 56 20.82 3.72 17.21
CA ILE A 56 21.63 2.51 17.36
C ILE A 56 23.09 2.80 17.04
N ARG A 57 23.38 3.44 15.90
CA ARG A 57 24.75 3.80 15.49
C ARG A 57 25.41 4.73 16.47
N MET A 58 24.71 5.75 16.95
CA MET A 58 25.22 6.64 18.00
C MET A 58 25.55 5.85 19.26
N ALA A 59 24.74 4.88 19.67
CA ALA A 59 25.02 4.05 20.84
C ALA A 59 26.18 3.05 20.62
N PHE A 60 26.45 2.63 19.37
CA PHE A 60 27.60 1.80 19.01
C PHE A 60 28.91 2.61 18.90
N TYR A 61 28.86 3.77 18.24
CA TYR A 61 30.01 4.64 17.99
C TYR A 61 30.27 5.62 19.13
N SER A 62 29.33 5.80 20.07
CA SER A 62 29.59 6.43 21.35
C SER A 62 30.48 5.51 22.17
N ASN A 63 31.76 5.51 21.81
CA ASN A 63 32.86 5.06 22.63
C ASN A 63 33.01 6.11 23.75
N PHE A 64 31.99 6.24 24.61
CA PHE A 64 32.13 6.96 25.87
C PHE A 64 33.26 6.26 26.61
N ASN A 65 34.41 6.94 26.62
CA ASN A 65 35.69 6.54 27.19
C ASN A 65 35.64 5.25 28.01
N ARG A 66 36.39 4.23 27.57
CA ARG A 66 36.73 3.03 28.35
C ARG A 66 37.43 3.32 29.69
N ASP A 67 37.48 4.58 30.13
CA ASP A 67 38.23 5.06 31.28
C ASP A 67 37.36 5.62 32.42
N SER A 68 36.04 5.76 32.23
CA SER A 68 35.17 6.29 33.29
C SER A 68 34.48 5.15 34.04
N ARG A 69 34.92 4.92 35.27
CA ARG A 69 34.31 4.07 36.32
C ARG A 69 32.91 4.54 36.77
N ASP A 70 32.12 5.14 35.89
CA ASP A 70 30.77 5.64 36.19
C ASP A 70 29.71 4.75 35.53
N GLY A 71 28.98 4.00 36.35
CA GLY A 71 27.87 3.14 35.91
C GLY A 71 26.74 3.88 35.17
N ASN A 72 26.71 5.21 35.25
CA ASN A 72 25.72 6.05 34.60
C ASN A 72 25.91 6.12 33.07
N ALA A 73 27.15 6.09 32.56
CA ALA A 73 27.42 6.14 31.12
C ALA A 73 27.02 4.83 30.42
N ALA A 74 27.27 3.68 31.06
CA ALA A 74 26.84 2.38 30.59
C ALA A 74 25.30 2.24 30.58
N ALA A 75 24.62 2.80 31.58
CA ALA A 75 23.16 2.80 31.64
C ALA A 75 22.52 3.63 30.51
N ILE A 76 23.10 4.79 30.19
CA ILE A 76 22.63 5.64 29.08
C ILE A 76 22.83 4.93 27.74
N GLN A 77 23.99 4.29 27.52
CA GLN A 77 24.27 3.54 26.30
C GLN A 77 23.28 2.36 26.12
N LEU A 78 23.01 1.60 27.18
CA LEU A 78 22.03 0.52 27.17
C LEU A 78 20.61 1.03 26.84
N ALA A 79 20.23 2.20 27.37
CA ALA A 79 18.93 2.80 27.10
C ALA A 79 18.78 3.21 25.62
N PHE A 80 19.79 3.83 25.02
CA PHE A 80 19.75 4.17 23.58
C PHE A 80 19.70 2.92 22.69
N TRP A 81 20.39 1.85 23.07
CA TRP A 81 20.32 0.57 22.39
C TRP A 81 18.94 -0.07 22.47
N ALA A 82 18.34 -0.11 23.67
CA ALA A 82 17.01 -0.65 23.87
C ALA A 82 15.96 0.14 23.05
N VAL A 83 16.01 1.47 23.10
CA VAL A 83 15.12 2.33 22.31
C VAL A 83 15.34 2.14 20.82
N GLY A 84 16.59 2.07 20.36
CA GLY A 84 16.95 1.85 18.97
C GLY A 84 16.42 0.51 18.42
N ILE A 85 16.62 -0.59 19.16
CA ILE A 85 16.12 -1.91 18.77
C ILE A 85 14.59 -1.93 18.70
N VAL A 86 13.91 -1.37 19.71
CA VAL A 86 12.44 -1.31 19.73
C VAL A 86 11.93 -0.48 18.56
N ALA A 87 12.53 0.69 18.30
CA ALA A 87 12.16 1.54 17.19
C ALA A 87 12.44 0.88 15.82
N ALA A 88 13.52 0.11 15.69
CA ALA A 88 13.83 -0.64 14.47
C ALA A 88 12.83 -1.78 14.22
N ILE A 89 12.43 -2.52 15.26
CA ILE A 89 11.39 -3.56 15.17
C ILE A 89 10.06 -2.92 14.75
N ILE A 90 9.69 -1.79 15.36
CA ILE A 90 8.48 -1.05 15.00
C ILE A 90 8.54 -0.58 13.54
N ALA A 91 9.64 0.04 13.12
CA ALA A 91 9.77 0.53 11.75
C ALA A 91 9.67 -0.62 10.72
N TRP A 92 10.34 -1.74 10.97
CA TRP A 92 10.36 -2.87 10.05
C TRP A 92 9.05 -3.67 10.03
N LEU A 93 8.41 -3.86 11.18
CA LEU A 93 7.20 -4.67 11.29
C LEU A 93 5.92 -3.83 11.07
N ILE A 94 5.82 -2.69 11.73
CA ILE A 94 4.60 -1.86 11.75
C ILE A 94 4.55 -0.93 10.53
N GLY A 95 5.70 -0.44 10.06
CA GLY A 95 5.78 0.48 8.92
C GLY A 95 5.07 -0.04 7.66
N PRO A 96 5.39 -1.25 7.18
CA PRO A 96 4.69 -1.85 6.05
C PRO A 96 3.20 -2.10 6.30
N LEU A 97 2.82 -2.49 7.52
CA LEU A 97 1.41 -2.72 7.89
C LEU A 97 0.59 -1.44 7.83
N VAL A 98 1.14 -0.32 8.33
CA VAL A 98 0.51 1.00 8.25
C VAL A 98 0.38 1.43 6.79
N SER A 99 1.44 1.29 5.99
CA SER A 99 1.40 1.60 4.56
C SER A 99 0.33 0.79 3.81
N ALA A 100 0.27 -0.52 4.06
CA ALA A 100 -0.73 -1.40 3.46
C ALA A 100 -2.16 -1.04 3.92
N ALA A 101 -2.35 -0.67 5.18
CA ALA A 101 -3.65 -0.22 5.68
C ALA A 101 -4.11 1.09 5.04
N VAL A 102 -3.20 2.06 4.88
CA VAL A 102 -3.50 3.32 4.18
C VAL A 102 -3.85 3.05 2.72
N SER A 103 -3.08 2.19 2.04
CA SER A 103 -3.36 1.79 0.66
C SER A 103 -4.76 1.19 0.52
N ARG A 104 -5.15 0.26 1.40
CA ARG A 104 -6.50 -0.34 1.37
C ARG A 104 -7.61 0.68 1.58
N GLN A 105 -7.41 1.64 2.48
CA GLN A 105 -8.41 2.69 2.71
C GLN A 105 -8.55 3.62 1.49
N ARG A 106 -7.46 3.85 0.77
CA ARG A 106 -7.42 4.67 -0.45
C ARG A 106 -8.16 4.01 -1.61
N GLU A 107 -8.02 2.70 -1.77
CA GLU A 107 -8.82 1.90 -2.72
C GLU A 107 -10.33 2.04 -2.47
N TYR A 108 -10.76 1.95 -1.21
CA TYR A 108 -12.16 2.14 -0.86
C TYR A 108 -12.67 3.56 -1.10
N LEU A 109 -11.81 4.57 -0.88
CA LEU A 109 -12.14 5.96 -1.19
C LEU A 109 -12.25 6.16 -2.71
N ALA A 110 -11.34 5.55 -3.48
CA ALA A 110 -11.38 5.57 -4.94
C ALA A 110 -12.65 4.89 -5.47
N ASP A 111 -13.07 3.75 -4.91
CA ASP A 111 -14.36 3.10 -5.22
C ASP A 111 -15.56 4.02 -4.95
N ALA A 112 -15.59 4.69 -3.80
CA ALA A 112 -16.68 5.63 -3.51
C ALA A 112 -16.68 6.83 -4.47
N THR A 113 -15.49 7.35 -4.80
CA THR A 113 -15.32 8.50 -5.69
C THR A 113 -15.67 8.16 -7.13
N SER A 114 -15.33 6.97 -7.61
CA SER A 114 -15.70 6.52 -8.95
C SER A 114 -17.20 6.37 -9.08
N VAL A 115 -17.88 5.85 -8.04
CA VAL A 115 -19.35 5.80 -8.00
C VAL A 115 -19.96 7.21 -8.00
N ASP A 116 -19.38 8.16 -7.27
CA ASP A 116 -19.83 9.56 -7.31
C ASP A 116 -19.66 10.18 -8.72
N MET A 117 -18.60 9.82 -9.44
CA MET A 117 -18.32 10.31 -10.79
C MET A 117 -19.18 9.65 -11.87
N THR A 118 -19.38 8.33 -11.82
CA THR A 118 -20.14 7.59 -12.84
C THR A 118 -21.63 7.49 -12.55
N ARG A 119 -22.03 7.70 -11.28
CA ARG A 119 -23.38 7.44 -10.77
C ARG A 119 -23.86 6.01 -11.02
N TYR A 120 -22.92 5.08 -11.24
CA TYR A 120 -23.24 3.71 -11.64
C TYR A 120 -22.32 2.69 -10.94
N PRO A 121 -22.67 2.29 -9.70
CA PRO A 121 -21.84 1.38 -8.90
C PRO A 121 -21.78 -0.04 -9.45
N GLU A 122 -22.81 -0.48 -10.16
CA GLU A 122 -22.88 -1.80 -10.76
C GLU A 122 -21.81 -2.00 -11.84
N GLY A 123 -21.46 -0.95 -12.59
CA GLY A 123 -20.43 -1.01 -13.63
C GLY A 123 -19.06 -1.36 -13.05
N LEU A 124 -18.66 -0.70 -11.95
CA LEU A 124 -17.41 -1.02 -11.27
C LEU A 124 -17.47 -2.40 -10.58
N ALA A 125 -18.61 -2.77 -9.99
CA ALA A 125 -18.77 -4.08 -9.36
C ALA A 125 -18.65 -5.23 -10.38
N SER A 126 -19.26 -5.10 -11.56
CA SER A 126 -19.15 -6.06 -12.67
C SER A 126 -17.72 -6.14 -13.20
N ALA A 127 -17.06 -4.98 -13.39
CA ALA A 127 -15.67 -4.92 -13.81
C ALA A 127 -14.73 -5.66 -12.84
N LEU A 128 -14.91 -5.46 -11.53
CA LEU A 128 -14.13 -6.13 -10.49
C LEU A 128 -14.37 -7.65 -10.47
N ASP A 129 -15.62 -8.09 -10.68
CA ASP A 129 -15.95 -9.50 -10.76
C ASP A 129 -15.27 -10.16 -11.97
N LYS A 130 -15.34 -9.51 -13.15
CA LYS A 130 -14.60 -9.96 -14.34
C LYS A 130 -13.11 -10.00 -14.08
N LEU A 131 -12.50 -8.97 -13.50
CA LEU A 131 -11.06 -8.98 -13.18
C LEU A 131 -10.69 -10.13 -12.22
N GLY A 132 -11.55 -10.44 -11.26
CA GLY A 132 -11.36 -11.58 -10.34
C GLY A 132 -11.37 -12.94 -11.05
N GLN A 133 -12.18 -13.08 -12.10
CA GLN A 133 -12.33 -14.32 -12.89
C GLN A 133 -11.29 -14.45 -14.01
N TYR A 134 -10.97 -13.34 -14.68
CA TYR A 134 -10.02 -13.25 -15.80
C TYR A 134 -8.58 -12.98 -15.37
N GLY A 135 -8.32 -12.87 -14.06
CA GLY A 135 -6.99 -12.75 -13.45
C GLY A 135 -6.10 -13.97 -13.71
N ARG A 136 -5.75 -14.22 -14.97
CA ARG A 136 -4.70 -15.15 -15.35
C ARG A 136 -3.37 -14.43 -15.09
N PRO A 137 -2.47 -14.98 -14.25
CA PRO A 137 -1.13 -14.43 -14.13
C PRO A 137 -0.48 -14.40 -15.53
N MET A 138 0.24 -13.32 -15.83
CA MET A 138 0.90 -13.12 -17.12
C MET A 138 1.67 -14.39 -17.53
N ARG A 139 1.42 -14.90 -18.75
CA ARG A 139 2.10 -16.11 -19.27
C ARG A 139 3.62 -15.96 -19.40
N ARG A 140 4.12 -14.73 -19.47
CA ARG A 140 5.56 -14.38 -19.54
C ARG A 140 5.83 -13.12 -18.71
N PRO A 141 6.01 -13.24 -17.38
CA PRO A 141 6.48 -12.13 -16.59
C PRO A 141 7.95 -11.86 -16.97
N SER A 142 8.24 -10.67 -17.48
CA SER A 142 9.62 -10.21 -17.63
C SER A 142 10.10 -9.81 -16.24
N LYS A 143 11.11 -10.52 -15.70
CA LYS A 143 11.71 -10.17 -14.39
C LYS A 143 12.21 -8.72 -14.34
N SER A 144 12.60 -8.18 -15.50
CA SER A 144 13.08 -6.80 -15.63
C SER A 144 11.97 -5.75 -15.44
N MET A 145 10.70 -6.12 -15.63
CA MET A 145 9.53 -5.24 -15.44
C MET A 145 8.72 -5.56 -14.17
N ALA A 146 9.25 -6.42 -13.29
CA ALA A 146 8.55 -6.84 -12.07
C ALA A 146 8.12 -5.67 -11.17
N HIS A 147 8.85 -4.56 -11.21
CA HIS A 147 8.56 -3.32 -10.46
C HIS A 147 7.40 -2.48 -11.04
N MET A 148 6.84 -2.85 -12.19
CA MET A 148 5.70 -2.19 -12.84
C MET A 148 4.39 -2.99 -12.71
N TYR A 149 4.40 -4.16 -12.07
CA TYR A 149 3.20 -4.98 -11.89
C TYR A 149 2.50 -4.65 -10.57
N ILE A 150 1.19 -4.41 -10.68
CA ILE A 150 0.30 -4.13 -9.54
C ILE A 150 -0.06 -5.43 -8.78
N SER A 151 0.10 -6.60 -9.41
CA SER A 151 -0.21 -7.92 -8.83
C SER A 151 0.93 -8.92 -9.04
N ASP A 152 1.45 -9.47 -7.95
CA ASP A 152 2.42 -10.57 -7.95
C ASP A 152 1.76 -11.86 -8.50
N PRO A 153 2.34 -12.58 -9.47
CA PRO A 153 1.71 -13.72 -10.13
C PRO A 153 1.64 -15.02 -9.29
N VAL A 154 1.94 -14.97 -8.00
CA VAL A 154 1.93 -16.12 -7.08
C VAL A 154 0.77 -15.96 -6.09
N LYS A 155 -0.03 -17.02 -5.86
CA LYS A 155 -1.21 -16.97 -5.00
C LYS A 155 -0.84 -16.49 -3.58
N PRO A 156 -1.47 -15.42 -3.06
CA PRO A 156 -1.04 -14.83 -1.81
C PRO A 156 -1.41 -15.69 -0.59
N GLY A 157 -0.39 -16.11 0.16
CA GLY A 157 -0.53 -16.72 1.48
C GLY A 157 -1.10 -15.76 2.52
N PHE A 158 -1.35 -16.22 3.76
CA PHE A 158 -1.88 -15.39 4.85
C PHE A 158 -1.02 -14.15 5.14
N VAL A 159 0.30 -14.31 5.08
CA VAL A 159 1.28 -13.23 5.23
C VAL A 159 1.14 -12.21 4.10
N GLU A 160 0.94 -12.68 2.86
CA GLU A 160 0.83 -11.83 1.68
C GLU A 160 -0.51 -11.07 1.61
N ARG A 161 -1.59 -11.59 2.24
CA ARG A 161 -2.83 -10.82 2.47
C ARG A 161 -2.63 -9.68 3.46
N MET A 162 -1.77 -9.86 4.47
CA MET A 162 -1.44 -8.79 5.43
C MET A 162 -0.62 -7.68 4.76
N PHE A 163 0.26 -8.04 3.82
CA PHE A 163 1.04 -7.12 3.00
C PHE A 163 0.34 -6.70 1.69
N SER A 164 -0.88 -7.19 1.42
CA SER A 164 -1.60 -6.83 0.21
C SER A 164 -2.03 -5.37 0.28
N THR A 165 -1.62 -4.61 -0.73
CA THR A 165 -1.92 -3.20 -0.91
C THR A 165 -3.36 -2.96 -1.37
N HIS A 166 -4.04 -4.02 -1.87
CA HIS A 166 -5.42 -3.96 -2.32
C HIS A 166 -6.34 -4.78 -1.38
N PRO A 167 -7.54 -4.26 -1.07
CA PRO A 167 -8.53 -5.02 -0.33
C PRO A 167 -9.08 -6.17 -1.20
N PRO A 168 -9.57 -7.25 -0.58
CA PRO A 168 -10.11 -8.39 -1.32
C PRO A 168 -11.28 -7.95 -2.22
N ILE A 169 -11.28 -8.40 -3.47
CA ILE A 169 -12.27 -8.04 -4.51
C ILE A 169 -13.70 -8.23 -4.00
N GLY A 170 -13.99 -9.37 -3.34
CA GLY A 170 -15.32 -9.65 -2.80
C GLY A 170 -15.83 -8.58 -1.83
N ALA A 171 -14.96 -8.04 -0.96
CA ALA A 171 -15.33 -6.98 -0.03
C ALA A 171 -15.60 -5.64 -0.73
N ARG A 172 -14.87 -5.34 -1.81
CA ARG A 172 -15.12 -4.16 -2.65
C ARG A 172 -16.47 -4.28 -3.35
N ILE A 173 -16.75 -5.43 -3.97
CA ILE A 173 -18.03 -5.71 -4.65
C ILE A 173 -19.20 -5.59 -3.67
N GLU A 174 -19.09 -6.16 -2.47
CA GLU A 174 -20.15 -6.05 -1.46
C GLU A 174 -20.43 -4.58 -1.10
N ARG A 175 -19.38 -3.78 -0.93
CA ARG A 175 -19.51 -2.35 -0.61
C ARG A 175 -20.15 -1.57 -1.76
N LEU A 176 -19.76 -1.84 -3.01
CA LEU A 176 -20.34 -1.20 -4.20
C LEU A 176 -21.81 -1.57 -4.38
N LYS A 177 -22.18 -2.83 -4.15
CA LYS A 177 -23.59 -3.27 -4.18
C LYS A 177 -24.43 -2.57 -3.11
N LYS A 178 -23.88 -2.37 -1.90
CA LYS A 178 -24.55 -1.58 -0.85
C LYS A 178 -24.75 -0.11 -1.25
N MET A 179 -23.81 0.49 -1.99
CA MET A 179 -23.99 1.84 -2.53
C MET A 179 -25.10 1.88 -3.59
N GLY A 180 -25.15 0.90 -4.50
CA GLY A 180 -26.19 0.81 -5.53
C GLY A 180 -27.61 0.66 -4.99
N GLY A 181 -27.79 -0.03 -3.86
CA GLY A 181 -29.09 -0.17 -3.20
C GLY A 181 -29.52 1.03 -2.35
N ALA A 182 -28.69 2.07 -2.22
CA ALA A 182 -28.95 3.25 -1.39
C ALA A 182 -29.27 4.53 -2.19
N PHE A 183 -29.26 4.45 -3.53
CA PHE A 183 -29.73 5.50 -4.44
C PHE A 183 -31.19 5.27 -4.83
#